data_AF-A0A6G0R1J8-F1
#
_entry.id   AF-A0A6G0R1J8-F1
#
_cell.length_a   1.000
_cell.length_b   1.000
_cell.length_c   1.000
_cell.angle_alpha   90.00
_cell.angle_beta   90.00
_cell.angle_gamma   90.00
#
_symmetry.space_group_name_H-M   'P 1'
#
loop_
_entity.id
_entity.type
_entity.pdbx_description
1 polymer ?
#
loop_
_entity_poly.entity_id
_entity_poly.type
_entity_poly.pdbx_seq_one_letter_code
_entity_poly.pdbx_strand_id
1 'polypeptide(L)'
;MREVYYSPGLPGTLVSLGQLLQTGHVVTFTVGEWEVRDPTGTDVLMTARPVNRVSEVRATAASGDIAAACVALSKDRSLDTWHRRLGHLNYAAVRRLADSGAVKGL
;
A
#
# COMPACT_ATOMS: atom_id res chain seq x y z
N MET A 1 -10.40 21.88 -0.79
CA MET A 1 -9.54 20.90 -0.07
C MET A 1 -8.25 20.73 -0.85
N ARG A 2 -7.13 20.73 -0.13
CA ARG A 2 -5.74 20.81 -0.62
C ARG A 2 -5.32 19.53 -1.36
N GLU A 3 -4.73 19.73 -2.53
CA GLU A 3 -3.77 18.88 -3.28
C GLU A 3 -3.80 17.37 -2.99
N VAL A 4 -4.65 16.64 -3.72
CA VAL A 4 -4.58 15.18 -3.81
C VAL A 4 -3.78 14.84 -5.07
N TYR A 5 -2.56 14.31 -4.90
CA TYR A 5 -1.74 13.85 -6.02
C TYR A 5 -2.31 12.54 -6.58
N TYR A 6 -3.01 12.64 -7.71
CA TYR A 6 -3.38 11.48 -8.51
C TYR A 6 -2.10 10.89 -9.14
N SER A 7 -1.70 9.69 -8.73
CA SER A 7 -0.58 8.94 -9.31
C SER A 7 -1.11 7.75 -10.12
N PRO A 8 -1.54 7.98 -11.37
CA PRO A 8 -1.98 6.90 -12.24
C PRO A 8 -0.77 6.03 -12.57
N GLY A 9 -0.80 4.78 -12.12
CA GLY A 9 0.20 3.78 -12.50
C GLY A 9 1.34 3.59 -11.51
N LEU A 10 1.11 3.66 -10.20
CA LEU A 10 2.05 3.08 -9.23
C LEU A 10 2.02 1.55 -9.42
N PRO A 11 3.00 0.93 -10.10
CA PRO A 11 2.96 -0.51 -10.40
C PRO A 11 3.34 -1.35 -9.17
N GLY A 12 3.42 -0.71 -8.00
CA GLY A 12 3.94 -1.26 -6.75
C GLY A 12 2.91 -1.27 -5.63
N THR A 13 3.17 -2.09 -4.62
CA THR A 13 2.35 -2.18 -3.43
C THR A 13 2.72 -1.05 -2.47
N LEU A 14 1.73 -0.30 -1.99
CA LEU A 14 1.96 0.69 -0.93
C LEU A 14 2.10 -0.05 0.39
N VAL A 15 3.14 0.26 1.15
CA VAL A 15 3.36 -0.28 2.50
C VAL A 15 3.05 0.80 3.51
N SER A 16 2.14 0.51 4.45
CA SER A 16 1.80 1.46 5.50
C SER A 16 2.80 1.37 6.65
N LEU A 17 3.60 2.41 6.84
CA LEU A 17 4.50 2.52 8.00
C LEU A 17 3.72 2.45 9.33
N GLY A 18 2.54 3.07 9.40
CA GLY A 18 1.71 3.03 10.61
C GLY A 18 1.27 1.62 10.97
N GLN A 19 0.94 0.78 9.98
CA GLN A 19 0.56 -0.62 10.23
C GLN A 19 1.77 -1.45 10.66
N LEU A 20 2.95 -1.22 10.07
CA LEU A 20 4.19 -1.88 10.50
C LEU A 20 4.48 -1.59 11.98
N LEU A 21 4.37 -0.33 12.40
CA LEU A 21 4.59 0.05 13.79
C LEU A 21 3.51 -0.52 14.73
N GLN A 22 2.23 -0.51 14.34
CA GLN A 22 1.14 -1.07 15.15
C GLN A 22 1.26 -2.59 15.34
N THR A 23 1.84 -3.29 14.36
CA THR A 23 2.05 -4.74 14.41
C THR A 23 3.36 -5.11 15.12
N GLY A 24 4.08 -4.12 15.67
CA GLY A 24 5.30 -4.33 16.46
C GLY A 24 6.57 -4.45 15.64
N HIS A 25 6.52 -4.30 14.31
CA HIS A 25 7.72 -4.34 13.47
C HIS A 25 8.65 -3.17 13.77
N VAL A 26 9.95 -3.43 13.64
CA VAL A 26 10.98 -2.41 13.83
C VAL A 26 11.37 -1.84 12.47
N VAL A 27 11.15 -0.53 12.29
CA VAL A 27 11.56 0.19 11.07
C VAL A 27 12.80 1.02 11.37
N THR A 28 13.87 0.80 10.61
CA THR A 28 15.14 1.51 10.78
C THR A 28 15.47 2.29 9.52
N PHE A 29 15.68 3.61 9.66
CA PHE A 29 16.07 4.49 8.57
C PHE A 29 17.58 4.76 8.64
N THR A 30 18.28 4.52 7.54
CA THR A 30 19.69 4.86 7.37
C THR A 30 19.87 5.81 6.18
N VAL A 31 21.10 6.27 5.96
CA VAL A 31 21.38 7.16 4.83
C VAL A 31 21.25 6.37 3.53
N GLY A 32 20.20 6.65 2.76
CA GLY A 32 19.98 6.06 1.44
C GLY A 32 19.34 4.67 1.43
N GLU A 33 18.93 4.14 2.58
CA GLU A 33 18.21 2.87 2.69
C GLU A 33 17.36 2.87 3.97
N TRP A 34 16.32 2.05 4.01
CA TRP A 34 15.60 1.74 5.24
C TRP A 34 15.18 0.28 5.23
N GLU A 35 15.02 -0.30 6.41
CA GLU A 35 14.68 -1.71 6.57
C GLU A 35 13.56 -1.90 7.58
N VAL A 36 12.83 -3.00 7.40
CA VAL A 36 11.78 -3.47 8.30
C VAL A 36 12.22 -4.82 8.83
N ARG A 37 12.26 -4.93 10.16
CA ARG A 37 12.54 -6.15 10.87
C ARG A 37 11.28 -6.68 11.52
N ASP A 38 11.29 -7.98 11.80
CA ASP A 38 10.26 -8.64 12.57
C ASP A 38 10.10 -8.00 13.97
N PRO A 39 9.02 -8.30 14.69
CA PRO A 39 8.80 -7.71 16.01
C PRO A 39 9.89 -8.03 17.05
N THR A 40 10.67 -9.09 16.83
CA THR A 40 11.83 -9.40 17.70
C THR A 40 13.07 -8.59 17.35
N GLY A 41 13.10 -7.93 16.19
CA GLY A 41 14.24 -7.18 15.67
C GLY A 41 15.36 -8.06 15.08
N THR A 42 15.16 -9.37 15.03
CA THR A 42 16.18 -10.35 14.62
C THR A 42 16.28 -10.43 13.10
N ASP A 43 15.14 -10.60 12.43
CA ASP A 43 15.10 -10.91 11.00
C ASP A 43 14.71 -9.69 10.18
N VAL A 44 15.47 -9.43 9.11
CA VAL A 44 15.13 -8.40 8.12
C VAL A 44 14.09 -8.97 7.16
N LEU A 45 12.88 -8.43 7.23
CA LEU A 45 11.76 -8.84 6.39
C LEU A 45 11.74 -8.05 5.08
N MET A 46 12.18 -6.80 5.11
CA MET A 46 12.19 -5.88 3.97
C MET A 46 13.37 -4.93 4.02
N THR A 47 13.96 -4.64 2.87
CA THR A 47 14.79 -3.43 2.70
C THR A 47 14.21 -2.58 1.59
N ALA A 48 14.47 -1.28 1.66
CA ALA A 48 13.89 -0.32 0.76
C ALA A 48 14.86 0.82 0.49
N ARG A 49 15.01 1.19 -0.77
CA ARG A 49 15.92 2.25 -1.22
C ARG A 49 15.13 3.37 -1.86
N PRO A 50 15.36 4.63 -1.48
CA PRO A 50 14.69 5.75 -2.12
C PRO A 50 15.16 5.87 -3.57
N VAL A 51 14.22 5.77 -4.51
CA VAL A 51 14.41 6.04 -5.93
C VAL A 51 13.40 7.12 -6.31
N ASN A 52 13.89 8.33 -6.57
CA ASN A 52 13.08 9.55 -6.67
C ASN A 52 12.30 9.85 -5.36
N ARG A 53 10.96 9.95 -5.43
CA ARG A 53 10.06 10.23 -4.29
C ARG A 53 9.36 8.99 -3.74
N VAL A 54 9.74 7.80 -4.20
CA VAL A 54 9.21 6.50 -3.78
C VAL A 54 10.37 5.59 -3.38
N SER A 55 10.09 4.53 -2.62
CA SER A 55 11.11 3.53 -2.29
C SER A 55 10.91 2.28 -3.12
N GLU A 56 11.98 1.81 -3.76
CA GLU A 56 12.03 0.45 -4.29
C GLU A 56 12.21 -0.51 -3.13
N VAL A 57 11.33 -1.50 -3.06
CA VAL A 57 11.25 -2.44 -1.95
C VAL A 57 11.76 -3.80 -2.37
N ARG A 58 12.63 -4.41 -1.56
CA ARG A 58 13.07 -5.79 -1.67
C ARG A 58 12.61 -6.56 -0.44
N ALA A 59 11.65 -7.45 -0.63
CA ALA A 59 11.16 -8.35 0.41
C ALA A 59 12.04 -9.61 0.48
N THR A 60 12.28 -10.12 1.70
CA THR A 60 12.97 -11.40 1.91
C THR A 60 11.98 -12.57 1.91
N ALA A 61 12.44 -13.83 1.80
CA ALA A 61 11.54 -14.99 1.79
C ALA A 61 10.72 -15.16 3.09
N ALA A 62 11.12 -14.50 4.19
CA ALA A 62 10.41 -14.45 5.46
C ALA A 62 9.25 -13.41 5.49
N SER A 63 8.98 -12.73 4.38
CA SER A 63 8.04 -11.60 4.29
C SER A 63 6.54 -11.93 4.35
N GLY A 64 6.15 -13.14 4.79
CA GLY A 64 4.75 -13.53 4.95
C GLY A 64 3.94 -12.54 5.79
N ASP A 65 4.57 -11.96 6.82
CA ASP A 65 3.94 -10.99 7.73
C ASP A 65 3.82 -9.58 7.15
N ILE A 66 4.70 -9.19 6.21
CA ILE A 66 4.64 -7.88 5.56
C ILE A 66 3.41 -7.77 4.65
N ALA A 67 2.91 -8.91 4.14
CA ALA A 67 1.72 -8.92 3.29
C ALA A 67 0.49 -8.26 3.96
N ALA A 68 0.42 -8.25 5.29
CA ALA A 68 -0.65 -7.60 6.04
C ALA A 68 -0.48 -6.07 6.16
N ALA A 69 0.76 -5.56 6.17
CA ALA A 69 1.07 -4.13 6.22
C ALA A 69 1.20 -3.50 4.83
N CYS A 70 1.37 -4.34 3.81
CA CYS A 70 1.13 -4.01 2.43
C CYS A 70 -0.36 -3.72 2.23
N VAL A 71 -0.70 -2.50 1.84
CA VAL A 71 -1.96 -2.21 1.18
C VAL A 71 -1.87 -2.87 -0.19
N ALA A 72 -2.09 -4.18 -0.21
CA ALA A 72 -2.49 -4.84 -1.41
C ALA A 72 -3.76 -4.12 -1.87
N LEU A 73 -3.73 -3.52 -3.05
CA LEU A 73 -4.94 -3.01 -3.73
C LEU A 73 -5.96 -4.14 -4.02
N SER A 74 -5.73 -5.34 -3.50
CA SER A 74 -6.54 -6.54 -3.53
C SER A 74 -6.67 -7.03 -2.08
N LYS A 75 -7.86 -7.08 -1.47
CA LYS A 75 -8.87 -8.09 -1.80
C LYS A 75 -10.28 -7.75 -1.31
N ASP A 76 -10.52 -6.63 -0.64
CA ASP A 76 -11.89 -6.29 -0.20
C ASP A 76 -12.50 -5.18 -1.06
N ARG A 77 -13.19 -5.62 -2.12
CA ARG A 77 -13.81 -4.79 -3.16
C ARG A 77 -15.28 -4.55 -2.87
N SER A 78 -15.59 -4.00 -1.70
CA SER A 78 -16.96 -3.53 -1.46
C SER A 78 -17.25 -2.27 -2.27
N LEU A 79 -18.48 -2.13 -2.73
CA LEU A 79 -18.96 -0.90 -3.39
C LEU A 79 -18.74 0.35 -2.51
N ASP A 80 -18.78 0.19 -1.18
CA ASP A 80 -18.54 1.25 -0.21
C ASP A 80 -17.05 1.68 -0.16
N THR A 81 -16.13 0.74 -0.34
CA THR A 81 -14.69 1.05 -0.47
C THR A 81 -14.46 1.97 -1.66
N TRP A 82 -15.10 1.69 -2.80
CA TRP A 82 -14.96 2.48 -4.01
C TRP A 82 -15.74 3.80 -3.96
N HIS A 83 -16.90 3.82 -3.31
CA HIS A 83 -17.62 5.04 -2.98
C HIS A 83 -16.69 6.03 -2.26
N ARG A 84 -16.02 5.60 -1.19
CA ARG A 84 -15.09 6.45 -0.42
C ARG A 84 -13.85 6.86 -1.22
N ARG A 85 -13.20 5.92 -1.93
CA ARG A 85 -12.00 6.19 -2.74
C ARG A 85 -12.24 7.18 -3.88
N LEU A 86 -13.42 7.16 -4.48
CA LEU A 86 -13.79 8.06 -5.58
C LEU A 86 -14.41 9.38 -5.08
N GLY A 87 -14.20 9.73 -3.81
CA GLY A 87 -14.66 11.00 -3.25
C GLY A 87 -16.16 11.02 -2.95
N HIS A 88 -16.67 9.95 -2.35
CA HIS A 88 -18.10 9.74 -2.04
C HIS A 88 -19.01 9.68 -3.29
N LEU A 89 -18.48 9.14 -4.38
CA LEU A 89 -19.25 8.96 -5.61
C LEU A 89 -20.46 8.05 -5.37
N ASN A 90 -21.62 8.39 -5.91
CA ASN A 90 -22.85 7.62 -5.69
C ASN A 90 -22.66 6.12 -6.03
N TYR A 91 -23.30 5.23 -5.27
CA TYR A 91 -23.18 3.78 -5.44
C TYR A 91 -23.57 3.27 -6.84
N ALA A 92 -24.59 3.85 -7.47
CA ALA A 92 -24.99 3.51 -8.83
C ALA A 92 -23.95 3.94 -9.88
N ALA A 93 -23.24 5.04 -9.65
CA ALA A 93 -22.16 5.52 -10.50
C ALA A 93 -20.90 4.65 -10.33
N VAL A 94 -20.58 4.25 -9.09
CA VAL A 94 -19.54 3.26 -8.82
C VAL A 94 -19.87 1.93 -9.50
N ARG A 95 -21.13 1.48 -9.43
CA ARG A 95 -21.58 0.25 -10.10
C ARG A 95 -21.49 0.35 -11.63
N ARG A 96 -21.88 1.48 -12.21
CA ARG A 96 -21.69 1.74 -13.66
C ARG A 96 -20.22 1.74 -14.06
N LEU A 97 -19.32 2.22 -13.20
CA LEU A 97 -17.87 2.16 -13.45
C LEU A 97 -17.33 0.73 -13.38
N ALA A 98 -17.86 -0.11 -12.47
CA ALA A 98 -17.56 -1.55 -12.45
C ALA A 98 -18.04 -2.22 -13.74
N ASP A 99 -19.30 -2.02 -14.10
CA ASP A 99 -19.96 -2.71 -15.20
C ASP A 99 -19.42 -2.28 -16.58
N SER A 100 -18.95 -1.04 -16.71
CA SER A 100 -18.38 -0.52 -17.96
C SER A 100 -16.94 -0.95 -18.21
N GLY A 101 -16.26 -1.54 -17.22
CA GLY A 101 -14.83 -1.87 -17.32
C GLY A 101 -13.90 -0.66 -17.51
N ALA A 102 -14.42 0.56 -17.35
CA ALA A 102 -13.68 1.80 -17.54
C ALA A 102 -12.55 1.99 -16.51
N VAL A 103 -12.64 1.30 -15.37
CA VAL A 103 -11.63 1.32 -14.31
C VAL A 103 -11.11 -0.08 -14.06
N LYS A 104 -9.83 -0.30 -14.38
CA LYS A 104 -9.19 -1.60 -14.18
C LYS A 104 -8.94 -1.82 -12.68
N GLY A 105 -9.55 -2.86 -12.12
CA GLY A 105 -9.35 -3.25 -10.73
C GLY A 105 -10.45 -2.84 -9.76
N LEU A 106 -11.57 -2.27 -10.24
CA LEU A 106 -12.80 -2.11 -9.45
C LEU A 106 -13.35 -3.45 -8.95
#